data_AF-A0A9W6TL62-F1
#
_entry.id   AF-A0A9W6TL62-F1
#
_cell.length_a   1.000
_cell.length_b   1.000
_cell.length_c   1.000
_cell.angle_alpha   90.00
_cell.angle_beta   90.00
_cell.angle_gamma   90.00
#
_symmetry.space_group_name_H-M   'P 1'
#
loop_
_entity.id
_entity.type
_entity.pdbx_description
1 polymer ?
#
loop_
_entity_poly.entity_id
_entity_poly.type
_entity_poly.pdbx_seq_one_letter_code
_entity_poly.pdbx_strand_id
1 'polypeptide(L)'
;MENYYDFKCGTTFANTEKKTATSDECAFEYCLNMPSDSLVIASASVTDTVASETGTVISGLPTTVEQDSHTIHRSITCTTFDEDCSYEPLLGDLLIRSSKWGASVQDTYDIDDYVLWRYSIDTENWNAWSDSTQLTFTQAQSTVYVEAWTHCGRAYYDTFTVVLHPHSTHDACTSFKDMWIDDSPTPRTTEPHTCAYPGSDFVVMTFDYDSESGMAHNPDTVRGKYTDVKCFVTLAEGSTLDQGAETSMPLTWPSSADGRIQISKQIALELVHNPETAETTDVKLRCEFTFKYFNMDQTKPEPCSYIFTIKDCSAPEFEAPTSEVCQVGECESPNGSPGPFEACSGSIFTTNSDLETEMKTATDECCPECSTTLSCSDLTESAETNGVKRCEPVEATVNAPEPVMAMELSVGEQNESKIASSTSSVMLEVLVASAMVAAVAFVVVRRMAGEVHPASELDDVYVTLLD
;
A
#
# COMPACT_ATOMS: atom_id res chain seq x y z
N MET A 1 40.88 -33.48 77.83
CA MET A 1 41.26 -33.18 76.44
C MET A 1 40.05 -32.56 75.78
N GLU A 2 40.09 -31.24 75.58
CA GLU A 2 39.07 -30.53 74.82
C GLU A 2 39.18 -30.91 73.35
N ASN A 3 38.05 -30.94 72.65
CA ASN A 3 38.01 -31.26 71.23
C ASN A 3 37.35 -30.10 70.48
N TYR A 4 37.82 -29.83 69.27
CA TYR A 4 37.24 -28.86 68.34
C TYR A 4 36.96 -29.51 66.98
N TYR A 5 36.12 -28.88 66.19
CA TYR A 5 35.87 -29.28 64.80
C TYR A 5 36.54 -28.27 63.88
N ASP A 6 37.33 -28.75 62.92
CA ASP A 6 38.04 -27.92 61.94
C ASP A 6 37.12 -27.64 60.75
N PHE A 7 36.44 -26.49 60.78
CA PHE A 7 35.51 -26.08 59.73
C PHE A 7 36.26 -25.44 58.57
N LYS A 8 36.28 -26.13 57.41
CA LYS A 8 36.79 -25.57 56.15
C LYS A 8 35.63 -25.08 55.27
N CYS A 9 35.83 -23.98 54.54
CA CYS A 9 34.80 -23.45 53.64
C CYS A 9 34.30 -24.53 52.65
N GLY A 10 32.98 -24.66 52.51
CA GLY A 10 32.36 -25.61 51.59
C GLY A 10 32.24 -27.06 52.10
N THR A 11 32.63 -27.34 53.35
CA THR A 11 32.42 -28.67 53.96
C THR A 11 31.10 -28.73 54.73
N THR A 12 30.29 -29.77 54.49
CA THR A 12 29.10 -30.04 55.29
C THR A 12 29.51 -30.54 56.69
N PHE A 13 28.68 -30.28 57.71
CA PHE A 13 28.96 -30.68 59.11
C PHE A 13 29.28 -32.19 59.26
N ALA A 14 28.67 -33.03 58.41
CA ALA A 14 28.91 -34.48 58.40
C ALA A 14 30.36 -34.86 58.01
N ASN A 15 31.08 -33.96 57.35
CA ASN A 15 32.42 -34.16 56.83
C ASN A 15 33.49 -33.39 57.62
N THR A 16 33.12 -32.76 58.74
CA THR A 16 34.06 -32.00 59.57
C THR A 16 34.84 -32.94 60.50
N GLU A 17 36.17 -32.84 60.48
CA GLU A 17 37.05 -33.69 61.29
C GLU A 17 37.10 -33.19 62.74
N LYS A 18 36.93 -34.11 63.71
CA LYS A 18 37.06 -33.84 65.14
C LYS A 18 38.53 -33.92 65.56
N LYS A 19 39.09 -32.83 66.07
CA LYS A 19 40.48 -32.71 66.52
C LYS A 19 40.57 -32.47 68.02
N THR A 20 41.68 -32.86 68.63
CA THR A 20 41.97 -32.63 70.06
C THR A 20 42.78 -31.35 70.20
N ALA A 21 42.33 -30.43 71.07
CA ALA A 21 42.98 -29.14 71.30
C ALA A 21 44.37 -29.33 71.94
N THR A 22 45.37 -28.62 71.42
CA THR A 22 46.76 -28.64 71.91
C THR A 22 47.15 -27.38 72.68
N SER A 23 46.26 -26.38 72.76
CA SER A 23 46.40 -25.15 73.55
C SER A 23 45.02 -24.67 74.02
N ASP A 24 45.01 -23.80 75.03
CA ASP A 24 43.80 -23.19 75.60
C ASP A 24 43.33 -21.95 74.80
N GLU A 25 43.86 -21.75 73.59
CA GLU A 25 43.50 -20.66 72.69
C GLU A 25 42.59 -21.19 71.57
N CYS A 26 41.35 -20.74 71.53
CA CYS A 26 40.41 -21.04 70.46
C CYS A 26 40.47 -19.97 69.37
N ALA A 27 40.91 -20.35 68.17
CA ALA A 27 40.74 -19.55 66.96
C ALA A 27 39.54 -20.10 66.17
N PHE A 28 38.65 -19.21 65.72
CA PHE A 28 37.52 -19.56 64.86
C PHE A 28 37.76 -18.96 63.47
N GLU A 29 37.83 -19.80 62.44
CA GLU A 29 37.71 -19.39 61.05
C GLU A 29 36.26 -19.58 60.62
N TYR A 30 35.60 -18.50 60.20
CA TYR A 30 34.24 -18.52 59.68
C TYR A 30 34.24 -18.17 58.20
N CYS A 31 33.48 -18.94 57.42
CA CYS A 31 33.25 -18.69 56.01
C CYS A 31 31.84 -18.12 55.84
N LEU A 32 31.75 -16.87 55.40
CA LEU A 32 30.47 -16.28 55.02
C LEU A 32 30.20 -16.67 53.57
N ASN A 33 29.20 -17.53 53.36
CA ASN A 33 28.67 -17.77 52.02
C ASN A 33 27.46 -16.85 51.83
N MET A 34 27.59 -15.88 50.92
CA MET A 34 26.52 -14.96 50.58
C MET A 34 26.18 -15.18 49.11
N PRO A 35 24.98 -15.72 48.81
CA PRO A 35 24.48 -15.76 47.45
C PRO A 35 24.48 -14.35 46.83
N SER A 36 24.82 -14.25 45.55
CA SER A 36 24.88 -12.97 44.82
C SER A 36 23.54 -12.24 44.82
N ASP A 37 22.44 -12.97 44.71
CA ASP A 37 21.06 -12.47 44.78
C ASP A 37 20.64 -11.98 46.18
N SER A 38 21.41 -12.32 47.22
CA SER A 38 21.25 -11.80 48.58
C SER A 38 22.08 -10.53 48.82
N LEU A 39 23.16 -10.34 48.06
CA LEU A 39 24.00 -9.14 48.12
C LEU A 39 23.40 -7.99 47.32
N VAL A 40 22.92 -8.28 46.12
CA VAL A 40 22.39 -7.31 45.16
C VAL A 40 21.03 -7.78 44.65
N ILE A 41 20.09 -6.86 44.58
CA ILE A 41 18.85 -7.03 43.83
C ILE A 41 19.03 -6.30 42.50
N ALA A 42 19.04 -7.04 41.41
CA ALA A 42 19.16 -6.53 40.05
C ALA A 42 17.94 -6.91 39.22
N SER A 43 17.52 -6.03 38.31
CA SER A 43 16.40 -6.26 37.40
C SER A 43 16.58 -5.52 36.09
N ALA A 44 16.07 -6.07 34.99
CA ALA A 44 15.91 -5.38 33.72
C ALA A 44 14.45 -5.46 33.25
N SER A 45 14.00 -4.48 32.48
CA SER A 45 12.67 -4.48 31.86
C SER A 45 12.67 -3.66 30.59
N VAL A 46 11.67 -3.90 29.74
CA VAL A 46 11.37 -3.04 28.59
C VAL A 46 11.00 -1.64 29.07
N THR A 47 11.40 -0.60 28.34
CA THR A 47 11.02 0.79 28.68
C THR A 47 9.52 1.03 28.42
N ASP A 48 8.90 1.96 29.15
CA ASP A 48 7.47 2.27 28.98
C ASP A 48 7.14 2.75 27.56
N THR A 49 8.05 3.51 26.94
CA THR A 49 7.92 3.95 25.54
C THR A 49 7.87 2.75 24.60
N VAL A 50 8.79 1.79 24.76
CA VAL A 50 8.85 0.58 23.92
C VAL A 50 7.63 -0.31 24.15
N ALA A 51 7.18 -0.45 25.39
CA ALA A 51 6.00 -1.22 25.74
C ALA A 51 4.72 -0.62 25.12
N SER A 52 4.59 0.71 25.14
CA SER A 52 3.48 1.43 24.49
C SER A 52 3.50 1.23 22.97
N GLU A 53 4.64 1.42 22.34
CA GLU A 53 4.80 1.20 20.90
C GLU A 53 4.56 -0.26 20.48
N THR A 54 5.00 -1.22 21.31
CA THR A 54 4.72 -2.64 21.12
C THR A 54 3.20 -2.88 21.07
N GLY A 55 2.45 -2.28 22.01
CA GLY A 55 0.98 -2.32 22.03
C GLY A 55 0.35 -1.77 20.74
N THR A 56 0.88 -0.67 20.22
CA THR A 56 0.42 -0.11 18.93
C THR A 56 0.71 -1.04 17.77
N VAL A 57 1.92 -1.61 17.69
CA VAL A 57 2.32 -2.53 16.60
C VAL A 57 1.47 -3.78 16.58
N ILE A 58 1.28 -4.46 17.72
CA ILE A 58 0.45 -5.68 17.77
C ILE A 58 -1.03 -5.40 17.43
N SER A 59 -1.53 -4.19 17.72
CA SER A 59 -2.89 -3.80 17.36
C SER A 59 -3.09 -3.57 15.85
N GLY A 60 -1.99 -3.33 15.13
CA GLY A 60 -1.98 -3.18 13.67
C GLY A 60 -1.81 -4.50 12.90
N LEU A 61 -1.62 -5.61 13.61
CA LEU A 61 -1.53 -6.95 13.01
C LEU A 61 -2.94 -7.52 12.75
N PRO A 62 -3.13 -8.33 11.70
CA PRO A 62 -4.42 -8.92 11.39
C PRO A 62 -4.79 -10.05 12.37
N THR A 63 -3.78 -10.69 12.96
CA THR A 63 -3.93 -11.69 14.01
C THR A 63 -3.73 -11.06 15.37
N THR A 64 -4.63 -11.38 16.31
CA THR A 64 -4.46 -10.95 17.71
C THR A 64 -3.22 -11.59 18.31
N VAL A 65 -2.28 -10.75 18.75
CA VAL A 65 -1.09 -11.14 19.50
C VAL A 65 -1.25 -10.64 20.95
N GLU A 66 -1.05 -11.51 21.93
CA GLU A 66 -1.07 -11.11 23.34
C GLU A 66 0.20 -10.34 23.68
N GLN A 67 0.06 -9.26 24.44
CA GLN A 67 1.20 -8.47 24.89
C GLN A 67 1.94 -9.23 26.00
N ASP A 68 3.25 -9.39 25.81
CA ASP A 68 4.17 -10.00 26.77
C ASP A 68 5.20 -8.95 27.24
N SER A 69 5.58 -9.00 28.53
CA SER A 69 6.51 -8.01 29.12
C SER A 69 7.95 -8.16 28.65
N HIS A 70 8.29 -9.30 28.02
CA HIS A 70 9.63 -9.64 27.56
C HIS A 70 9.72 -9.65 26.03
N THR A 71 8.64 -9.36 25.32
CA THR A 71 8.59 -9.37 23.86
C THR A 71 8.30 -7.98 23.34
N ILE A 72 9.21 -7.49 22.50
CA ILE A 72 9.19 -6.16 21.90
C ILE A 72 8.79 -6.31 20.44
N HIS A 73 7.67 -5.73 20.04
CA HIS A 73 7.22 -5.71 18.65
C HIS A 73 7.53 -4.37 18.00
N ARG A 74 8.07 -4.41 16.78
CA ARG A 74 8.50 -3.22 16.03
C ARG A 74 8.08 -3.29 14.57
N SER A 75 7.50 -2.22 14.05
CA SER A 75 7.35 -2.06 12.61
C SER A 75 8.65 -1.53 11.99
N ILE A 76 8.99 -2.02 10.80
CA ILE A 76 10.14 -1.56 10.00
C ILE A 76 9.64 -1.18 8.60
N THR A 77 10.23 -0.17 7.96
CA THR A 77 9.71 0.42 6.71
C THR A 77 9.76 -0.49 5.49
N CYS A 78 10.51 -1.58 5.54
CA CYS A 78 10.68 -2.49 4.40
C CYS A 78 9.49 -3.44 4.27
N THR A 79 9.36 -4.05 3.10
CA THR A 79 8.34 -5.07 2.81
C THR A 79 8.86 -6.50 2.95
N THR A 80 10.19 -6.67 2.97
CA THR A 80 10.90 -7.94 3.16
C THR A 80 12.16 -7.71 3.99
N PHE A 81 12.69 -8.78 4.60
CA PHE A 81 13.99 -8.75 5.29
C PHE A 81 15.13 -8.88 4.27
N ASP A 82 15.63 -7.75 3.79
CA ASP A 82 16.82 -7.64 2.95
C ASP A 82 17.94 -6.83 3.66
N GLU A 83 19.09 -6.65 3.01
CA GLU A 83 20.29 -6.07 3.63
C GLU A 83 20.12 -4.63 4.14
N ASP A 84 19.15 -3.88 3.59
CA ASP A 84 18.85 -2.50 4.00
C ASP A 84 17.76 -2.44 5.08
N CYS A 85 17.26 -3.60 5.52
CA CYS A 85 16.16 -3.69 6.46
C CYS A 85 16.60 -3.98 7.90
N SER A 86 16.81 -2.91 8.67
CA SER A 86 17.26 -3.01 10.06
C SER A 86 16.48 -2.12 11.02
N TYR A 87 16.35 -2.59 12.27
CA TYR A 87 15.96 -1.77 13.41
C TYR A 87 17.18 -1.50 14.29
N GLU A 88 17.51 -0.22 14.50
CA GLU A 88 18.75 0.18 15.18
C GLU A 88 18.55 1.07 16.41
N PRO A 89 17.97 0.55 17.51
CA PRO A 89 17.76 1.33 18.73
C PRO A 89 19.04 1.49 19.54
N LEU A 90 19.05 2.48 20.45
CA LEU A 90 19.99 2.46 21.57
C LEU A 90 19.54 1.45 22.62
N LEU A 91 20.48 0.75 23.26
CA LEU A 91 20.18 -0.24 24.31
C LEU A 91 19.35 0.37 25.45
N GLY A 92 19.69 1.60 25.88
CA GLY A 92 18.97 2.30 26.95
C GLY A 92 17.58 2.80 26.56
N ASP A 93 17.29 2.95 25.25
CA ASP A 93 15.94 3.25 24.77
C ASP A 93 15.07 1.98 24.79
N LEU A 94 15.69 0.82 24.57
CA LEU A 94 15.02 -0.48 24.51
C LEU A 94 14.73 -1.06 25.89
N LEU A 95 15.73 -1.09 26.76
CA LEU A 95 15.72 -1.75 28.06
C LEU A 95 16.23 -0.82 29.15
N ILE A 96 15.57 -0.85 30.31
CA ILE A 96 16.05 -0.21 31.53
C ILE A 96 16.56 -1.27 32.51
N ARG A 97 17.66 -0.96 33.20
CA ARG A 97 18.25 -1.78 34.25
C ARG A 97 18.18 -1.06 35.59
N SER A 98 18.15 -1.83 36.67
CA SER A 98 18.21 -1.32 38.04
C SER A 98 19.05 -2.24 38.91
N SER A 99 19.92 -1.63 39.72
CA SER A 99 20.71 -2.31 40.76
C SER A 99 20.39 -1.66 42.10
N LYS A 100 20.17 -2.45 43.15
CA LYS A 100 20.13 -1.96 44.54
C LYS A 100 20.76 -2.96 45.50
N TRP A 101 21.30 -2.46 46.61
CA TRP A 101 21.85 -3.32 47.65
C TRP A 101 20.73 -4.16 48.27
N GLY A 102 20.90 -5.48 48.29
CA GLY A 102 20.02 -6.40 49.03
C GLY A 102 20.42 -6.51 50.50
N ALA A 103 21.67 -6.20 50.81
CA ALA A 103 22.23 -6.12 52.15
C ALA A 103 22.31 -4.68 52.66
N SER A 104 22.43 -4.50 53.99
CA SER A 104 22.72 -3.20 54.57
C SER A 104 24.19 -2.85 54.36
N VAL A 105 24.46 -1.89 53.47
CA VAL A 105 25.79 -1.42 53.09
C VAL A 105 25.88 0.08 53.39
N GLN A 106 27.07 0.60 53.70
CA GLN A 106 27.25 2.04 53.94
C GLN A 106 27.00 2.85 52.66
N ASP A 107 26.34 3.99 52.77
CA ASP A 107 25.98 4.86 51.62
C ASP A 107 27.18 5.38 50.82
N THR A 108 28.41 5.24 51.33
CA THR A 108 29.65 5.60 50.61
C THR A 108 30.01 4.62 49.51
N TYR A 109 29.39 3.45 49.45
CA TYR A 109 29.63 2.45 48.40
C TYR A 109 28.57 2.57 47.31
N ASP A 110 28.99 3.07 46.15
CA ASP A 110 28.16 3.09 44.94
C ASP A 110 27.96 1.66 44.45
N ILE A 111 26.72 1.27 44.18
CA ILE A 111 26.42 -0.07 43.72
C ILE A 111 26.91 -0.33 42.29
N ASP A 112 27.01 0.71 41.47
CA ASP A 112 27.44 0.59 40.08
C ASP A 112 28.92 0.18 39.97
N ASP A 113 29.71 0.39 41.03
CA ASP A 113 31.08 -0.12 41.15
C ASP A 113 31.14 -1.65 41.37
N TYR A 114 30.04 -2.27 41.80
CA TYR A 114 29.99 -3.70 42.18
C TYR A 114 29.09 -4.54 41.28
N VAL A 115 28.24 -3.91 40.47
CA VAL A 115 27.30 -4.59 39.57
C VAL A 115 27.66 -4.30 38.12
N LEU A 116 28.21 -5.32 37.47
CA LEU A 116 28.63 -5.27 36.08
C LEU A 116 27.53 -5.85 35.20
N TRP A 117 26.88 -4.98 34.42
CA TRP A 117 25.87 -5.37 33.45
C TRP A 117 26.50 -5.73 32.11
N ARG A 118 25.97 -6.77 31.47
CA ARG A 118 26.35 -7.19 30.13
C ARG A 118 25.15 -7.70 29.35
N TYR A 119 25.27 -7.68 28.04
CA TYR A 119 24.24 -8.19 27.14
C TYR A 119 24.86 -8.99 25.98
N SER A 120 24.06 -9.79 25.31
CA SER A 120 24.40 -10.41 24.03
C SER A 120 23.15 -10.55 23.16
N ILE A 121 23.32 -10.63 21.83
CA ILE A 121 22.24 -10.76 20.86
C ILE A 121 22.45 -12.06 20.09
N ASP A 122 21.44 -12.93 20.09
CA ASP A 122 21.33 -14.22 19.37
C ASP A 122 22.45 -15.26 19.62
N THR A 123 23.51 -14.84 20.29
CA THR A 123 24.77 -15.55 20.48
C THR A 123 25.24 -15.31 21.91
N GLU A 124 26.25 -16.06 22.37
CA GLU A 124 26.87 -15.82 23.69
C GLU A 124 28.07 -14.85 23.61
N ASN A 125 28.12 -13.98 22.60
CA ASN A 125 29.13 -12.95 22.47
C ASN A 125 28.77 -11.75 23.37
N TRP A 126 29.23 -11.81 24.61
CA TRP A 126 28.91 -10.83 25.64
C TRP A 126 29.61 -9.48 25.43
N ASN A 127 28.82 -8.41 25.53
CA ASN A 127 29.25 -7.03 25.47
C ASN A 127 28.98 -6.34 26.82
N ALA A 128 29.85 -5.41 27.21
CA ALA A 128 29.58 -4.56 28.37
C ALA A 128 28.35 -3.68 28.09
N TRP A 129 27.47 -3.53 29.07
CA TRP A 129 26.27 -2.71 28.90
C TRP A 129 26.63 -1.22 28.93
N SER A 130 26.22 -0.51 27.87
CA SER A 130 26.15 0.96 27.84
C SER A 130 24.82 1.38 27.23
N ASP A 131 24.12 2.30 27.88
CA ASP A 131 22.81 2.80 27.45
C ASP A 131 22.89 3.48 26.07
N SER A 132 24.07 4.01 25.71
CA SER A 132 24.33 4.65 24.41
C SER A 132 24.76 3.67 23.31
N THR A 133 24.74 2.36 23.56
CA THR A 133 25.17 1.37 22.55
C THR A 133 24.07 1.20 21.51
N GLN A 134 24.39 1.43 20.25
CA GLN A 134 23.49 1.12 19.16
C GLN A 134 23.45 -0.40 18.95
N LEU A 135 22.25 -0.95 18.94
CA LEU A 135 21.98 -2.34 18.58
C LEU A 135 21.53 -2.39 17.12
N THR A 136 21.65 -3.54 16.47
CA THR A 136 21.16 -3.75 15.10
C THR A 136 20.42 -5.07 15.03
N PHE A 137 19.15 -5.02 14.63
CA PHE A 137 18.30 -6.18 14.41
C PHE A 137 17.91 -6.26 12.95
N THR A 138 18.21 -7.37 12.28
CA THR A 138 17.94 -7.59 10.84
C THR A 138 17.09 -8.83 10.57
N GLN A 139 16.78 -9.61 11.62
CA GLN A 139 16.00 -10.83 11.52
C GLN A 139 14.57 -10.59 11.98
N ALA A 140 13.64 -11.43 11.52
CA ALA A 140 12.24 -11.39 11.96
C ALA A 140 12.09 -11.50 13.48
N GLN A 141 12.99 -12.27 14.11
CA GLN A 141 13.04 -12.42 15.56
C GLN A 141 14.50 -12.52 16.02
N SER A 142 14.84 -11.77 17.06
CA SER A 142 16.12 -11.83 17.76
C SER A 142 15.91 -11.94 19.26
N THR A 143 16.87 -12.56 19.96
CA THR A 143 16.89 -12.71 21.41
C THR A 143 18.00 -11.86 22.01
N VAL A 144 17.66 -10.99 22.96
CA VAL A 144 18.59 -10.20 23.75
C VAL A 144 18.74 -10.84 25.12
N TYR A 145 19.93 -11.38 25.40
CA TYR A 145 20.28 -11.93 26.71
C TYR A 145 20.85 -10.82 27.59
N VAL A 146 20.41 -10.75 28.84
CA VAL A 146 20.85 -9.73 29.79
C VAL A 146 21.32 -10.39 31.08
N GLU A 147 22.47 -9.93 31.58
CA GLU A 147 23.01 -10.39 32.86
C GLU A 147 23.57 -9.24 33.70
N ALA A 148 23.45 -9.41 35.01
CA ALA A 148 24.17 -8.61 35.99
C ALA A 148 25.08 -9.52 36.82
N TRP A 149 26.35 -9.11 36.97
CA TRP A 149 27.37 -9.86 37.70
C TRP A 149 27.96 -9.04 38.84
N THR A 150 28.29 -9.74 39.92
CA THR A 150 29.11 -9.25 41.01
C THR A 150 30.38 -10.08 41.10
N HIS A 151 31.35 -9.66 41.91
CA HIS A 151 32.50 -10.51 42.25
C HIS A 151 32.11 -11.83 42.94
N CYS A 152 30.91 -11.92 43.50
CA CYS A 152 30.38 -13.12 44.14
C CYS A 152 29.63 -14.06 43.17
N GLY A 153 29.40 -13.63 41.92
CA GLY A 153 28.67 -14.40 40.91
C GLY A 153 27.52 -13.62 40.25
N ARG A 154 26.75 -14.32 39.43
CA ARG A 154 25.62 -13.75 38.67
C ARG A 154 24.47 -13.37 39.61
N ALA A 155 24.06 -12.11 39.59
CA ALA A 155 22.96 -11.58 40.41
C ALA A 155 21.64 -11.54 39.64
N TYR A 156 21.68 -11.46 38.31
CA TYR A 156 20.50 -11.43 37.46
C TYR A 156 20.77 -12.08 36.11
N TYR A 157 19.74 -12.73 35.55
CA TYR A 157 19.71 -13.28 34.20
C TYR A 157 18.28 -13.20 33.69
N ASP A 158 18.11 -12.70 32.48
CA ASP A 158 16.82 -12.69 31.79
C ASP A 158 17.01 -12.58 30.28
N THR A 159 15.94 -12.81 29.53
CA THR A 159 15.93 -12.77 28.06
C THR A 159 14.76 -11.96 27.54
N PHE A 160 15.02 -11.10 26.56
CA PHE A 160 14.01 -10.32 25.86
C PHE A 160 13.99 -10.74 24.39
N THR A 161 12.80 -10.79 23.79
CA THR A 161 12.62 -11.09 22.37
C THR A 161 12.30 -9.81 21.61
N VAL A 162 12.96 -9.56 20.49
CA VAL A 162 12.64 -8.48 19.56
C VAL A 162 12.05 -9.10 18.31
N VAL A 163 10.80 -8.78 18.00
CA VAL A 163 10.08 -9.23 16.80
C VAL A 163 9.89 -8.05 15.87
N LEU A 164 10.39 -8.19 14.64
CA LEU A 164 10.26 -7.18 13.61
C LEU A 164 9.11 -7.53 12.66
N HIS A 165 8.31 -6.52 12.33
CA HIS A 165 7.15 -6.62 11.45
C HIS A 165 7.37 -5.71 10.24
N PRO A 166 7.68 -6.28 9.06
CA PRO A 166 7.75 -5.50 7.83
C PRO A 166 6.36 -4.98 7.47
N HIS A 167 6.33 -3.96 6.61
CA HIS A 167 5.08 -3.50 6.03
C HIS A 167 4.59 -4.48 4.97
N SER A 168 3.27 -4.60 4.81
CA SER A 168 2.71 -5.32 3.67
C SER A 168 3.22 -4.73 2.35
N THR A 169 3.36 -5.58 1.34
CA THR A 169 3.73 -5.15 -0.01
C THR A 169 2.76 -4.08 -0.50
N HIS A 170 3.31 -2.95 -0.94
CA HIS A 170 2.58 -1.82 -1.48
C HIS A 170 3.31 -1.36 -2.73
N ASP A 171 2.58 -1.26 -3.82
CA ASP A 171 3.05 -0.67 -5.06
C ASP A 171 1.83 -0.28 -5.90
N ALA A 172 1.41 0.97 -5.76
CA ALA A 172 0.33 1.52 -6.57
C ALA A 172 0.66 1.48 -8.07
N CYS A 173 1.95 1.45 -8.44
CA CYS A 173 2.38 1.51 -9.83
C CYS A 173 2.18 0.18 -10.56
N THR A 174 2.28 -0.96 -9.88
CA THR A 174 2.04 -2.28 -10.48
C THR A 174 0.64 -2.39 -11.09
N SER A 175 -0.38 -1.81 -10.44
CA SER A 175 -1.77 -1.82 -10.91
C SER A 175 -2.22 -0.49 -11.53
N PHE A 176 -1.31 0.48 -11.71
CA PHE A 176 -1.68 1.85 -12.09
C PHE A 176 -2.39 1.92 -13.44
N LYS A 177 -1.98 1.10 -14.41
CA LYS A 177 -2.66 1.02 -15.71
C LYS A 177 -4.11 0.56 -15.56
N ASP A 178 -4.37 -0.39 -14.68
CA ASP A 178 -5.71 -0.97 -14.47
C ASP A 178 -6.66 -0.02 -13.73
N MET A 179 -6.13 1.07 -13.15
CA MET A 179 -6.93 2.16 -12.57
C MET A 179 -7.54 3.08 -13.64
N TRP A 180 -7.13 2.94 -14.91
CA TRP A 180 -7.61 3.74 -16.02
C TRP A 180 -8.49 2.91 -16.94
N ILE A 181 -9.78 3.27 -16.96
CA ILE A 181 -10.80 2.62 -17.77
C ILE A 181 -11.06 3.48 -19.00
N ASP A 182 -10.99 2.90 -20.19
CA ASP A 182 -11.46 3.53 -21.43
C ASP A 182 -12.98 3.35 -21.52
N ASP A 183 -13.71 4.46 -21.44
CA ASP A 183 -15.17 4.50 -21.45
C ASP A 183 -15.74 4.64 -22.88
N SER A 184 -14.90 4.66 -23.91
CA SER A 184 -15.36 4.91 -25.28
C SER A 184 -16.23 3.75 -25.81
N PRO A 185 -17.39 4.03 -26.48
CA PRO A 185 -18.37 3.03 -26.89
C PRO A 185 -17.73 1.98 -27.79
N THR A 186 -17.76 0.73 -27.33
CA THR A 186 -16.94 -0.40 -27.82
C THR A 186 -15.45 -0.05 -27.83
N PRO A 187 -14.60 -0.62 -26.94
CA PRO A 187 -13.16 -0.37 -27.01
C PRO A 187 -12.66 -0.83 -28.38
N ARG A 188 -12.46 0.13 -29.28
CA ARG A 188 -11.91 -0.09 -30.62
C ARG A 188 -10.40 -0.11 -30.56
N THR A 189 -9.82 -0.47 -29.42
CA THR A 189 -8.37 -0.53 -29.25
C THR A 189 -7.78 -1.34 -30.38
N THR A 190 -7.13 -0.64 -31.30
CA THR A 190 -6.33 -1.26 -32.35
C THR A 190 -4.94 -1.21 -31.79
N GLU A 191 -4.55 -2.23 -31.00
CA GLU A 191 -3.23 -2.22 -30.36
C GLU A 191 -2.16 -1.79 -31.38
N PRO A 192 -1.39 -0.72 -31.11
CA PRO A 192 -1.14 -0.12 -29.80
C PRO A 192 -1.95 1.15 -29.44
N HIS A 193 -3.02 1.52 -30.15
CA HIS A 193 -3.71 2.82 -30.00
C HIS A 193 -5.09 2.73 -29.32
N THR A 194 -5.41 3.75 -28.52
CA THR A 194 -6.76 4.05 -28.03
C THR A 194 -7.48 4.91 -29.06
N CYS A 195 -8.73 4.58 -29.38
CA CYS A 195 -9.45 5.28 -30.43
C CYS A 195 -10.27 6.43 -29.86
N ALA A 196 -10.25 7.58 -30.54
CA ALA A 196 -11.16 8.68 -30.25
C ALA A 196 -12.63 8.22 -30.27
N TYR A 197 -13.45 8.87 -29.45
CA TYR A 197 -14.88 8.66 -29.38
C TYR A 197 -15.48 8.82 -30.79
N PRO A 198 -16.43 7.97 -31.22
CA PRO A 198 -16.90 7.97 -32.61
C PRO A 198 -17.36 9.34 -33.12
N GLY A 199 -16.71 9.84 -34.18
CA GLY A 199 -17.00 11.14 -34.80
C GLY A 199 -16.48 12.34 -34.03
N SER A 200 -15.63 12.13 -33.02
CA SER A 200 -15.07 13.16 -32.14
C SER A 200 -13.55 13.12 -32.16
N ASP A 201 -12.95 14.16 -31.60
CA ASP A 201 -11.51 14.36 -31.44
C ASP A 201 -11.04 14.17 -29.99
N PHE A 202 -11.76 13.37 -29.19
CA PHE A 202 -11.37 13.11 -27.80
C PHE A 202 -11.65 11.67 -27.39
N VAL A 203 -10.94 11.19 -26.35
CA VAL A 203 -11.23 9.93 -25.66
C VAL A 203 -11.82 10.22 -24.29
N VAL A 204 -12.76 9.38 -23.86
CA VAL A 204 -13.29 9.41 -22.49
C VAL A 204 -12.61 8.33 -21.66
N MET A 205 -12.05 8.72 -20.51
CA MET A 205 -11.45 7.79 -19.58
C MET A 205 -11.91 8.05 -18.16
N THR A 206 -11.99 7.00 -17.35
CA THR A 206 -12.23 7.09 -15.92
C THR A 206 -11.01 6.65 -15.14
N PHE A 207 -10.55 7.51 -14.23
CA PHE A 207 -9.64 7.13 -13.16
C PHE A 207 -10.44 6.56 -12.00
N ASP A 208 -10.36 5.24 -11.80
CA ASP A 208 -10.97 4.52 -10.68
C ASP A 208 -9.87 4.01 -9.74
N TYR A 209 -9.82 4.58 -8.55
CA TYR A 209 -8.81 4.28 -7.54
C TYR A 209 -9.44 4.05 -6.18
N ASP A 210 -9.05 2.94 -5.57
CA ASP A 210 -9.40 2.57 -4.22
C ASP A 210 -8.15 2.11 -3.47
N SER A 211 -7.75 2.89 -2.45
CA SER A 211 -6.52 2.62 -1.68
C SER A 211 -6.54 1.30 -0.92
N GLU A 212 -7.71 0.67 -0.79
CA GLU A 212 -7.90 -0.57 -0.05
C GLU A 212 -8.05 -1.80 -0.95
N SER A 213 -8.22 -1.60 -2.26
CA SER A 213 -8.44 -2.69 -3.21
C SER A 213 -7.16 -3.51 -3.41
N GLY A 214 -7.29 -4.84 -3.38
CA GLY A 214 -6.21 -5.77 -3.74
C GLY A 214 -5.03 -5.87 -2.75
N MET A 215 -5.04 -5.16 -1.62
CA MET A 215 -3.95 -5.26 -0.64
C MET A 215 -4.10 -6.53 0.21
N ALA A 216 -3.27 -7.53 -0.06
CA ALA A 216 -3.12 -8.68 0.82
C ALA A 216 -2.43 -8.26 2.13
N HIS A 217 -3.05 -8.55 3.28
CA HIS A 217 -2.46 -8.31 4.60
C HIS A 217 -1.92 -9.62 5.16
N ASN A 218 -0.60 -9.79 5.07
CA ASN A 218 0.06 -10.99 5.59
C ASN A 218 0.04 -10.98 7.13
N PRO A 219 -0.07 -12.17 7.79
CA PRO A 219 -0.19 -12.27 9.25
C PRO A 219 0.87 -11.53 10.05
N ASP A 220 2.12 -11.54 9.58
CA ASP A 220 3.27 -11.00 10.30
C ASP A 220 3.65 -9.57 9.87
N THR A 221 2.82 -8.94 9.03
CA THR A 221 3.08 -7.60 8.49
C THR A 221 2.15 -6.56 9.08
N VAL A 222 2.62 -5.32 9.18
CA VAL A 222 1.78 -4.16 9.47
C VAL A 222 1.35 -3.48 8.18
N ARG A 223 0.21 -2.78 8.19
CA ARG A 223 -0.32 -2.12 7.00
C ARG A 223 -0.20 -0.59 7.13
N GLY A 224 0.59 0.00 6.23
CA GLY A 224 0.58 1.45 6.00
C GLY A 224 -0.65 1.87 5.19
N LYS A 225 -0.74 3.15 4.84
CA LYS A 225 -1.89 3.67 4.08
C LYS A 225 -1.49 4.76 3.11
N TYR A 226 -2.21 4.85 2.00
CA TYR A 226 -2.12 6.01 1.12
C TYR A 226 -2.91 7.18 1.72
N THR A 227 -2.29 8.35 1.79
CA THR A 227 -2.88 9.54 2.42
C THR A 227 -3.19 10.67 1.44
N ASP A 228 -2.59 10.64 0.25
CA ASP A 228 -2.78 11.65 -0.79
C ASP A 228 -2.53 11.03 -2.17
N VAL A 229 -3.17 11.58 -3.19
CA VAL A 229 -2.95 11.22 -4.60
C VAL A 229 -3.12 12.46 -5.46
N LYS A 230 -2.09 12.75 -6.27
CA LYS A 230 -2.08 13.87 -7.20
C LYS A 230 -1.81 13.37 -8.59
N CYS A 231 -2.74 13.60 -9.51
CA CYS A 231 -2.61 13.16 -10.88
C CYS A 231 -2.41 14.33 -11.83
N PHE A 232 -1.68 14.08 -12.90
CA PHE A 232 -1.25 15.04 -13.90
C PHE A 232 -1.44 14.42 -15.28
N VAL A 233 -1.80 15.27 -16.23
CA VAL A 233 -2.00 14.91 -17.64
C VAL A 233 -1.00 15.72 -18.48
N THR A 234 -0.38 15.03 -19.44
CA THR A 234 0.37 15.64 -20.53
C THR A 234 -0.12 15.06 -21.85
N LEU A 235 -0.43 15.95 -22.78
CA LEU A 235 -0.80 15.70 -24.16
C LEU A 235 0.30 16.28 -25.05
N ALA A 236 0.73 15.52 -26.04
CA ALA A 236 1.72 15.97 -27.00
C ALA A 236 1.48 15.36 -28.39
N GLU A 237 1.77 16.11 -29.44
CA GLU A 237 1.77 15.58 -30.80
C GLU A 237 3.11 14.88 -31.09
N GLY A 238 3.03 13.65 -31.59
CA GLY A 238 4.19 12.80 -31.81
C GLY A 238 4.98 12.52 -30.53
N SER A 239 6.18 11.95 -30.68
CA SER A 239 7.00 11.48 -29.55
C SER A 239 7.68 12.61 -28.75
N THR A 240 6.96 13.70 -28.47
CA THR A 240 7.43 14.90 -27.76
C THR A 240 6.91 15.03 -26.33
N LEU A 241 6.28 13.98 -25.78
CA LEU A 241 5.75 13.91 -24.41
C LEU A 241 6.70 14.42 -23.32
N ASP A 242 8.01 14.18 -23.46
CA ASP A 242 9.01 14.61 -22.46
C ASP A 242 9.21 16.14 -22.41
N GLN A 243 8.68 16.88 -23.39
CA GLN A 243 8.74 18.34 -23.48
C GLN A 243 7.40 19.01 -23.19
N GLY A 244 6.31 18.23 -23.06
CA GLY A 244 4.97 18.74 -22.81
C GLY A 244 4.79 19.23 -21.37
N ALA A 245 3.98 20.29 -21.20
CA ALA A 245 3.61 20.78 -19.88
C ALA A 245 2.70 19.77 -19.15
N GLU A 246 2.91 19.58 -17.85
CA GLU A 246 2.01 18.78 -17.00
C GLU A 246 0.91 19.68 -16.43
N THR A 247 -0.35 19.27 -16.60
CA THR A 247 -1.50 19.93 -15.97
C THR A 247 -2.13 19.05 -14.92
N SER A 248 -2.38 19.62 -13.73
CA SER A 248 -2.96 18.91 -12.58
C SER A 248 -4.42 18.55 -12.83
N MET A 249 -4.79 17.30 -12.53
CA MET A 249 -6.16 16.86 -12.49
C MET A 249 -6.80 17.20 -11.13
N PRO A 250 -7.96 17.88 -11.10
CA PRO A 250 -8.67 18.17 -9.87
C PRO A 250 -9.31 16.89 -9.35
N LEU A 251 -8.70 16.33 -8.31
CA LEU A 251 -9.19 15.18 -7.59
C LEU A 251 -9.79 15.62 -6.27
N THR A 252 -11.00 15.12 -6.00
CA THR A 252 -11.66 15.31 -4.71
C THR A 252 -12.09 13.94 -4.21
N TRP A 253 -11.65 13.59 -3.01
CA TRP A 253 -12.09 12.38 -2.32
C TRP A 253 -12.63 12.75 -0.95
N PRO A 254 -13.68 12.07 -0.47
CA PRO A 254 -14.11 12.24 0.90
C PRO A 254 -12.97 11.79 1.83
N SER A 255 -12.65 12.60 2.85
CA SER A 255 -11.86 12.08 3.99
C SER A 255 -12.77 11.14 4.77
N SER A 256 -12.82 9.90 4.34
CA SER A 256 -13.48 8.81 5.05
C SER A 256 -12.86 8.68 6.46
N ALA A 257 -13.66 8.29 7.45
CA ALA A 257 -13.20 8.23 8.85
C ALA A 257 -12.11 7.18 9.08
N ASP A 258 -12.08 6.16 8.22
CA ASP A 258 -11.07 5.10 8.14
C ASP A 258 -9.82 5.54 7.32
N GLY A 259 -9.91 6.65 6.59
CA GLY A 259 -8.80 7.18 5.78
C GLY A 259 -8.60 6.45 4.44
N ARG A 260 -9.59 5.65 4.01
CA ARG A 260 -9.67 5.05 2.67
C ARG A 260 -9.91 6.13 1.61
N ILE A 261 -9.11 6.12 0.55
CA ILE A 261 -9.27 7.00 -0.60
C ILE A 261 -10.02 6.24 -1.67
N GLN A 262 -11.20 6.75 -2.05
CA GLN A 262 -11.97 6.25 -3.19
C GLN A 262 -12.22 7.40 -4.16
N ILE A 263 -11.78 7.20 -5.40
CA ILE A 263 -11.87 8.20 -6.47
C ILE A 263 -12.44 7.49 -7.68
N SER A 264 -13.49 8.08 -8.26
CA SER A 264 -13.98 7.75 -9.59
C SER A 264 -14.10 9.07 -10.33
N LYS A 265 -13.17 9.33 -11.26
CA LYS A 265 -13.10 10.61 -11.98
C LYS A 265 -13.03 10.38 -13.48
N GLN A 266 -14.10 10.73 -14.17
CA GLN A 266 -14.15 10.74 -15.63
C GLN A 266 -13.50 12.01 -16.18
N ILE A 267 -12.72 11.86 -17.25
CA ILE A 267 -12.03 12.92 -17.98
C ILE A 267 -12.18 12.73 -19.48
N ALA A 268 -12.09 13.83 -20.23
CA ALA A 268 -11.94 13.84 -21.67
C ALA A 268 -10.52 14.29 -22.04
N LEU A 269 -9.90 13.58 -22.98
CA LEU A 269 -8.57 13.89 -23.51
C LEU A 269 -8.71 14.19 -25.00
N GLU A 270 -8.63 15.47 -25.37
CA GLU A 270 -8.69 15.91 -26.77
C GLU A 270 -7.37 15.58 -27.49
N LEU A 271 -7.46 15.26 -28.77
CA LEU A 271 -6.30 15.18 -29.66
C LEU A 271 -5.71 16.58 -29.80
N VAL A 272 -4.38 16.67 -29.91
CA VAL A 272 -3.67 17.92 -30.15
C VAL A 272 -4.18 18.56 -31.43
N HIS A 273 -4.51 19.85 -31.36
CA HIS A 273 -5.03 20.60 -32.48
C HIS A 273 -4.25 21.90 -32.68
N ASN A 274 -3.55 22.02 -33.82
CA ASN A 274 -2.80 23.23 -34.18
C ASN A 274 -2.40 23.28 -35.68
N PRO A 275 -3.14 23.96 -36.57
CA PRO A 275 -4.56 24.35 -36.53
C PRO A 275 -5.48 23.23 -37.06
N GLU A 276 -4.91 22.07 -37.38
CA GLU A 276 -5.62 20.85 -37.74
C GLU A 276 -5.42 19.85 -36.60
N THR A 277 -6.39 18.98 -36.40
CA THR A 277 -6.30 17.91 -35.41
C THR A 277 -5.25 16.89 -35.86
N ALA A 278 -4.29 16.58 -34.99
CA ALA A 278 -3.24 15.62 -35.26
C ALA A 278 -3.81 14.21 -35.49
N GLU A 279 -3.19 13.41 -36.36
CA GLU A 279 -3.61 12.00 -36.58
C GLU A 279 -3.49 11.17 -35.30
N THR A 280 -2.48 11.47 -34.48
CA THR A 280 -2.18 10.78 -33.23
C THR A 280 -1.73 11.75 -32.16
N THR A 281 -2.18 11.54 -30.93
CA THR A 281 -1.77 12.28 -29.74
C THR A 281 -1.20 11.32 -28.72
N ASP A 282 0.03 11.56 -28.29
CA ASP A 282 0.62 10.82 -27.19
C ASP A 282 0.14 11.41 -25.86
N VAL A 283 -0.27 10.54 -24.95
CA VAL A 283 -0.79 10.90 -23.63
C VAL A 283 0.10 10.30 -22.56
N LYS A 284 0.45 11.10 -21.56
CA LYS A 284 1.08 10.66 -20.32
C LYS A 284 0.21 11.04 -19.14
N LEU A 285 -0.31 10.02 -18.47
CA LEU A 285 -0.98 10.13 -17.18
C LEU A 285 0.03 9.81 -16.10
N ARG A 286 0.26 10.75 -15.17
CA ARG A 286 1.17 10.56 -14.04
C ARG A 286 0.42 10.79 -12.74
N CYS A 287 0.46 9.85 -11.81
CA CYS A 287 -0.04 10.08 -10.46
C CYS A 287 1.07 9.90 -9.43
N GLU A 288 1.11 10.77 -8.44
CA GLU A 288 1.99 10.69 -7.28
C GLU A 288 1.16 10.29 -6.07
N PHE A 289 1.34 9.04 -5.64
CA PHE A 289 0.69 8.52 -4.44
C PHE A 289 1.57 8.79 -3.22
N THR A 290 1.00 9.29 -2.14
CA THR A 290 1.73 9.46 -0.88
C THR A 290 1.40 8.32 0.07
N PHE A 291 2.37 7.42 0.28
CA PHE A 291 2.25 6.32 1.24
C PHE A 291 2.75 6.75 2.62
N LYS A 292 2.00 6.45 3.68
CA LYS A 292 2.38 6.67 5.08
C LYS A 292 2.61 5.33 5.76
N TYR A 293 3.80 5.16 6.35
CA TYR A 293 4.15 3.98 7.12
C TYR A 293 3.32 3.88 8.42
N PHE A 294 3.02 2.65 8.82
CA PHE A 294 2.29 2.36 10.05
C PHE A 294 3.10 2.77 11.28
N ASN A 295 2.45 3.49 12.20
CA ASN A 295 3.05 3.96 13.44
C ASN A 295 4.32 4.82 13.25
N MET A 296 4.44 5.50 12.11
CA MET A 296 5.55 6.38 11.79
C MET A 296 5.02 7.65 11.12
N ASP A 297 5.74 8.76 11.30
CA ASP A 297 5.41 10.02 10.60
C ASP A 297 6.04 10.10 9.21
N GLN A 298 6.90 9.15 8.88
CA GLN A 298 7.52 9.05 7.57
C GLN A 298 6.48 8.75 6.49
N THR A 299 6.58 9.49 5.39
CA THR A 299 5.86 9.23 4.15
C THR A 299 6.83 8.96 3.01
N LYS A 300 6.34 8.28 1.98
CA LYS A 300 7.07 7.97 0.75
C LYS A 300 6.20 8.34 -0.46
N PRO A 301 6.69 9.21 -1.37
CA PRO A 301 6.02 9.43 -2.64
C PRO A 301 6.29 8.26 -3.60
N GLU A 302 5.25 7.84 -4.30
CA GLU A 302 5.29 6.76 -5.29
C GLU A 302 4.75 7.30 -6.62
N PRO A 303 5.63 7.80 -7.51
CA PRO A 303 5.23 8.33 -8.80
C PRO A 303 5.02 7.19 -9.80
N CYS A 304 3.81 7.08 -10.33
CA CYS A 304 3.43 6.11 -11.34
C CYS A 304 3.07 6.84 -12.64
N SER A 305 3.43 6.26 -13.78
CA SER A 305 3.12 6.83 -15.09
C SER A 305 2.54 5.78 -16.02
N TYR A 306 1.52 6.16 -16.78
CA TYR A 306 0.91 5.38 -17.84
C TYR A 306 0.94 6.22 -19.12
N ILE A 307 1.55 5.66 -20.16
CA ILE A 307 1.70 6.31 -21.46
C ILE A 307 0.97 5.47 -22.50
N PHE A 308 0.16 6.13 -23.32
CA PHE A 308 -0.53 5.52 -24.45
C PHE A 308 -0.75 6.57 -25.55
N THR A 309 -1.16 6.12 -26.73
CA THR A 309 -1.41 7.00 -27.87
C THR A 309 -2.88 6.95 -28.23
N ILE A 310 -3.49 8.12 -28.36
CA ILE A 310 -4.82 8.30 -28.94
C ILE A 310 -4.67 8.42 -30.45
N LYS A 311 -5.54 7.73 -31.20
CA LYS A 311 -5.66 7.85 -32.65
C LYS A 311 -7.10 8.11 -33.03
N ASP A 312 -7.30 8.93 -34.04
CA ASP A 312 -8.58 8.95 -34.73
C ASP A 312 -8.74 7.66 -35.58
N CYS A 313 -9.47 6.70 -35.03
CA CYS A 313 -9.76 5.43 -35.69
C CYS A 313 -11.01 5.48 -36.56
N SER A 314 -11.75 6.58 -36.47
CA SER A 314 -12.94 6.85 -37.26
C SER A 314 -12.60 7.86 -38.35
N ALA A 315 -11.37 7.78 -38.90
CA ALA A 315 -10.82 8.63 -39.94
C ALA A 315 -11.92 9.29 -40.77
N PRO A 316 -12.20 10.59 -40.56
CA PRO A 316 -13.41 11.19 -41.05
C PRO A 316 -13.20 11.68 -42.47
N GLU A 317 -14.29 11.98 -43.16
CA GLU A 317 -14.27 13.24 -43.90
C GLU A 317 -14.15 14.36 -42.84
N PHE A 318 -12.92 14.67 -42.39
CA PHE A 318 -12.55 15.99 -41.83
C PHE A 318 -12.54 17.02 -43.00
N GLU A 319 -13.45 16.90 -43.96
CA GLU A 319 -13.64 17.89 -45.03
C GLU A 319 -14.44 19.05 -44.45
N ALA A 320 -13.81 19.80 -43.54
CA ALA A 320 -14.50 20.79 -42.74
C ALA A 320 -15.68 20.13 -41.98
N PRO A 321 -16.43 20.84 -41.13
CA PRO A 321 -17.86 20.57 -41.13
C PRO A 321 -18.29 20.45 -42.60
N THR A 322 -18.89 19.31 -43.01
CA THR A 322 -19.72 19.32 -44.23
C THR A 322 -20.51 20.60 -44.12
N SER A 323 -20.42 21.49 -45.11
CA SER A 323 -20.75 22.93 -45.08
C SER A 323 -22.16 23.30 -44.54
N GLU A 324 -22.91 22.32 -44.06
CA GLU A 324 -24.24 22.36 -43.46
C GLU A 324 -24.25 22.59 -41.93
N VAL A 325 -23.26 22.14 -41.13
CA VAL A 325 -23.35 22.23 -39.64
C VAL A 325 -22.71 23.49 -39.06
N CYS A 326 -21.45 23.77 -39.38
CA CYS A 326 -20.76 25.04 -39.09
C CYS A 326 -19.80 25.35 -40.24
N GLN A 327 -19.19 26.52 -40.28
CA GLN A 327 -18.07 26.83 -41.17
C GLN A 327 -16.75 26.82 -40.42
N VAL A 328 -15.65 26.62 -41.15
CA VAL A 328 -14.29 26.72 -40.60
C VAL A 328 -14.11 28.09 -39.97
N GLY A 329 -13.74 28.12 -38.69
CA GLY A 329 -13.47 29.34 -37.93
C GLY A 329 -14.66 29.94 -37.18
N GLU A 330 -15.88 29.40 -37.27
CA GLU A 330 -17.04 29.90 -36.51
C GLU A 330 -16.96 29.60 -35.01
N CYS A 331 -16.25 28.53 -34.61
CA CYS A 331 -16.25 28.06 -33.22
C CYS A 331 -14.96 28.32 -32.46
N GLU A 332 -13.92 28.82 -33.12
CA GLU A 332 -12.59 29.08 -32.52
C GLU A 332 -12.03 27.90 -31.69
N SER A 333 -12.46 26.67 -31.99
CA SER A 333 -11.99 25.42 -31.38
C SER A 333 -10.47 25.23 -31.59
N PRO A 334 -9.74 24.61 -30.65
CA PRO A 334 -10.19 24.04 -29.36
C PRO A 334 -10.23 25.06 -28.22
N ASN A 335 -9.67 26.26 -28.44
CA ASN A 335 -9.46 27.30 -27.42
C ASN A 335 -10.72 28.18 -27.18
N GLY A 336 -11.75 28.01 -28.00
CA GLY A 336 -13.00 28.76 -27.99
C GLY A 336 -14.20 27.93 -27.57
N SER A 337 -15.35 28.21 -28.20
CA SER A 337 -16.59 27.47 -27.90
C SER A 337 -16.56 26.11 -28.59
N PRO A 338 -16.90 25.01 -27.92
CA PRO A 338 -16.84 23.68 -28.52
C PRO A 338 -17.69 23.59 -29.80
N GLY A 339 -17.05 23.15 -30.88
CA GLY A 339 -17.66 22.90 -32.18
C GLY A 339 -18.46 21.59 -32.21
N PRO A 340 -19.02 21.20 -33.37
CA PRO A 340 -19.74 19.95 -33.52
C PRO A 340 -18.85 18.77 -33.10
N PHE A 341 -19.43 17.88 -32.31
CA PHE A 341 -18.81 16.65 -31.81
C PHE A 341 -17.59 16.83 -30.90
N GLU A 342 -17.32 18.04 -30.42
CA GLU A 342 -16.28 18.32 -29.41
C GLU A 342 -16.83 18.22 -27.99
N ALA A 343 -15.93 18.03 -27.02
CA ALA A 343 -16.29 17.98 -25.61
C ALA A 343 -16.70 19.38 -25.08
N CYS A 344 -17.83 19.45 -24.39
CA CYS A 344 -18.42 20.73 -23.92
C CYS A 344 -18.65 20.82 -22.42
N SER A 345 -18.58 19.69 -21.71
CA SER A 345 -18.68 19.65 -20.25
C SER A 345 -17.82 18.54 -19.65
N GLY A 346 -17.65 18.58 -18.34
CA GLY A 346 -16.81 17.66 -17.56
C GLY A 346 -15.38 18.18 -17.35
N SER A 347 -14.45 17.27 -17.11
CA SER A 347 -13.01 17.59 -16.97
C SER A 347 -12.30 17.29 -18.28
N ILE A 348 -12.12 18.33 -19.09
CA ILE A 348 -11.58 18.24 -20.45
C ILE A 348 -10.14 18.74 -20.44
N PHE A 349 -9.22 17.93 -20.97
CA PHE A 349 -7.82 18.32 -21.17
C PHE A 349 -7.55 18.45 -22.67
N THR A 350 -6.89 19.55 -23.02
CA THR A 350 -6.57 19.92 -24.41
C THR A 350 -5.18 20.55 -24.47
N THR A 351 -4.73 20.98 -25.65
CA THR A 351 -3.50 21.76 -25.83
C THR A 351 -3.81 23.18 -26.27
N ASN A 352 -3.14 24.16 -25.65
CA ASN A 352 -3.26 25.56 -26.04
C ASN A 352 -2.47 25.87 -27.33
N SER A 353 -2.47 27.15 -27.74
CA SER A 353 -1.74 27.61 -28.94
C SER A 353 -0.23 27.36 -28.91
N ASP A 354 0.36 27.23 -27.72
CA ASP A 354 1.80 26.96 -27.52
C ASP A 354 2.09 25.44 -27.41
N LEU A 355 1.08 24.58 -27.68
CA LEU A 355 1.12 23.12 -27.54
C LEU A 355 1.37 22.64 -26.10
N GLU A 356 1.03 23.47 -25.11
CA GLU A 356 1.07 23.09 -23.71
C GLU A 356 -0.28 22.49 -23.30
N THR A 357 -0.25 21.41 -22.52
CA THR A 357 -1.48 20.79 -22.01
C THR A 357 -2.16 21.72 -21.01
N GLU A 358 -3.46 21.90 -21.14
CA GLU A 358 -4.28 22.66 -20.20
C GLU A 358 -5.63 21.99 -19.94
N MET A 359 -6.29 22.42 -18.88
CA MET A 359 -7.66 22.03 -18.59
C MET A 359 -8.60 23.09 -19.16
N LYS A 360 -9.44 22.68 -20.11
CA LYS A 360 -10.44 23.55 -20.73
C LYS A 360 -11.52 23.91 -19.71
N THR A 361 -11.97 25.16 -19.75
CA THR A 361 -13.09 25.60 -18.90
C THR A 361 -14.40 25.08 -19.49
N ALA A 362 -15.02 24.09 -18.84
CA ALA A 362 -16.34 23.58 -19.21
C ALA A 362 -17.41 24.68 -19.03
N THR A 363 -18.15 24.98 -20.10
CA THR A 363 -19.21 26.01 -20.10
C THR A 363 -20.62 25.41 -20.17
N ASP A 364 -20.75 24.09 -20.40
CA ASP A 364 -22.04 23.44 -20.73
C ASP A 364 -22.73 24.06 -21.96
N GLU A 365 -21.98 24.81 -22.77
CA GLU A 365 -22.46 25.54 -23.93
C GLU A 365 -21.66 25.14 -25.17
N CYS A 366 -22.34 25.06 -26.31
CA CYS A 366 -21.75 24.80 -27.61
C CYS A 366 -21.66 26.10 -28.41
N CYS A 367 -20.80 26.09 -29.44
CA CYS A 367 -20.65 27.17 -30.39
C CYS A 367 -22.01 27.69 -30.93
N PRO A 368 -22.37 28.95 -30.66
CA PRO A 368 -23.64 29.52 -31.09
C PRO A 368 -23.62 30.03 -32.54
N GLU A 369 -22.44 30.15 -33.14
CA GLU A 369 -22.23 30.75 -34.47
C GLU A 369 -22.45 29.76 -35.62
N CYS A 370 -22.59 28.48 -35.31
CA CYS A 370 -22.88 27.41 -36.25
C CYS A 370 -24.20 27.61 -37.01
N SER A 371 -24.23 27.18 -38.28
CA SER A 371 -25.45 27.18 -39.10
C SER A 371 -26.55 26.26 -38.56
N THR A 372 -26.19 25.21 -37.82
CA THR A 372 -27.11 24.36 -37.07
C THR A 372 -26.97 24.59 -35.57
N THR A 373 -28.09 24.68 -34.85
CA THR A 373 -28.07 24.81 -33.39
C THR A 373 -27.47 23.55 -32.76
N LEU A 374 -26.43 23.73 -31.95
CA LEU A 374 -25.78 22.66 -31.19
C LEU A 374 -26.31 22.63 -29.75
N SER A 375 -26.37 21.44 -29.15
CA SER A 375 -26.67 21.24 -27.74
C SER A 375 -25.64 20.34 -27.07
N CYS A 376 -25.20 20.73 -25.88
CA CYS A 376 -24.25 19.98 -25.07
C CYS A 376 -24.96 18.77 -24.42
N SER A 377 -24.82 17.61 -25.05
CA SER A 377 -25.57 16.39 -24.74
C SER A 377 -24.70 15.38 -23.98
N ASP A 378 -25.32 14.63 -23.08
CA ASP A 378 -24.64 13.56 -22.31
C ASP A 378 -24.25 12.40 -23.23
N LEU A 379 -23.06 11.82 -23.00
CA LEU A 379 -22.69 10.55 -23.64
C LEU A 379 -23.35 9.40 -22.90
N THR A 380 -23.51 8.26 -23.57
CA THR A 380 -24.16 7.07 -22.99
C THR A 380 -23.38 6.54 -21.78
N GLU A 381 -22.06 6.68 -21.80
CA GLU A 381 -21.11 6.21 -20.79
C GLU A 381 -20.75 7.29 -19.76
N SER A 382 -21.37 8.47 -19.85
CA SER A 382 -21.04 9.59 -18.97
C SER A 382 -21.54 9.37 -17.55
N ALA A 383 -20.74 9.79 -16.59
CA ALA A 383 -21.16 9.82 -15.19
C ALA A 383 -22.36 10.76 -14.99
N GLU A 384 -23.33 10.37 -14.14
CA GLU A 384 -24.54 11.17 -13.86
C GLU A 384 -24.23 12.57 -13.31
N THR A 385 -23.07 12.75 -12.68
CA THR A 385 -22.63 14.03 -12.10
C THR A 385 -21.25 14.40 -12.62
N ASN A 386 -21.11 15.59 -13.19
CA ASN A 386 -19.87 16.10 -13.81
C ASN A 386 -19.27 15.16 -14.88
N GLY A 387 -20.11 14.35 -15.53
CA GLY A 387 -19.71 13.51 -16.66
C GLY A 387 -19.31 14.33 -17.88
N VAL A 388 -18.59 13.71 -18.79
CA VAL A 388 -18.20 14.34 -20.06
C VAL A 388 -19.44 14.51 -20.94
N LYS A 389 -19.56 15.63 -21.63
CA LYS A 389 -20.64 15.88 -22.61
C LYS A 389 -20.06 16.29 -23.94
N ARG A 390 -20.84 16.14 -25.01
CA ARG A 390 -20.46 16.48 -26.37
C ARG A 390 -21.47 17.39 -27.05
N CYS A 391 -20.99 18.30 -27.89
CA CYS A 391 -21.86 19.11 -28.73
C CYS A 391 -22.45 18.30 -29.89
N GLU A 392 -23.77 18.18 -29.90
CA GLU A 392 -24.49 17.49 -30.97
C GLU A 392 -25.46 18.44 -31.68
N PRO A 393 -25.62 18.32 -33.01
CA PRO A 393 -26.66 19.05 -33.73
C PRO A 393 -28.04 18.70 -33.18
N VAL A 394 -28.81 19.72 -32.80
CA VAL A 394 -30.21 19.55 -32.43
C VAL A 394 -30.98 19.27 -33.71
N GLU A 395 -31.41 18.02 -33.92
CA GLU A 395 -32.32 17.74 -35.02
C GLU A 395 -33.57 18.62 -34.87
N ALA A 396 -33.86 19.41 -35.90
CA ALA A 396 -35.05 20.26 -35.92
C ALA A 396 -36.28 19.34 -35.80
N THR A 397 -36.91 19.34 -34.63
CA THR A 397 -38.08 18.53 -34.29
C THR A 397 -39.22 18.73 -35.28
N VAL A 398 -39.28 17.89 -36.32
CA VAL A 398 -40.53 17.53 -36.98
C VAL A 398 -41.08 16.35 -36.20
N ASN A 399 -41.97 16.63 -35.23
CA ASN A 399 -42.79 15.67 -34.46
C ASN A 399 -42.69 14.19 -34.89
N ALA A 400 -41.88 13.40 -34.19
CA ALA A 400 -42.06 11.95 -34.11
C ALA A 400 -41.53 11.45 -32.75
N PRO A 401 -42.21 10.50 -32.08
CA PRO A 401 -41.74 9.91 -30.84
C PRO A 401 -40.61 8.89 -31.13
N GLU A 402 -39.61 8.84 -30.25
CA GLU A 402 -38.48 7.90 -30.20
C GLU A 402 -38.84 6.40 -30.32
N PRO A 403 -37.86 5.48 -30.49
CA PRO A 403 -36.43 5.66 -30.86
C PRO A 403 -36.00 4.68 -31.99
N VAL A 404 -35.22 5.09 -33.00
CA VAL A 404 -34.56 4.10 -33.89
C VAL A 404 -33.25 4.61 -34.53
N MET A 405 -32.15 4.06 -34.03
CA MET A 405 -30.94 3.54 -34.71
C MET A 405 -30.01 4.46 -35.52
N ALA A 406 -28.75 4.45 -35.06
CA ALA A 406 -27.53 4.12 -35.81
C ALA A 406 -27.52 4.46 -37.31
N MET A 407 -26.64 5.39 -37.67
CA MET A 407 -26.25 5.71 -39.04
C MET A 407 -26.14 4.45 -39.92
N GLU A 408 -26.95 4.42 -40.99
CA GLU A 408 -26.78 3.48 -42.09
C GLU A 408 -25.43 3.75 -42.78
N LEU A 409 -24.56 2.73 -42.76
CA LEU A 409 -23.42 2.63 -43.68
C LEU A 409 -23.95 2.53 -45.11
N SER A 410 -23.72 3.56 -45.92
CA SER A 410 -23.93 3.50 -47.37
C SER A 410 -22.81 2.65 -48.01
N VAL A 411 -23.08 1.36 -48.21
CA VAL A 411 -22.25 0.52 -49.07
C VAL A 411 -22.71 0.72 -50.51
N GLY A 412 -21.86 1.33 -51.33
CA GLY A 412 -22.10 1.47 -52.77
C GLY A 412 -22.24 0.11 -53.45
N GLU A 413 -23.39 -0.14 -54.06
CA GLU A 413 -23.65 -1.31 -54.90
C GLU A 413 -22.94 -1.20 -56.27
N GLN A 414 -22.09 -2.19 -56.56
CA GLN A 414 -22.00 -2.78 -57.91
C GLN A 414 -21.90 -4.30 -57.75
N ASN A 415 -23.02 -5.02 -57.88
CA ASN A 415 -23.24 -6.00 -58.97
C ASN A 415 -24.45 -6.90 -58.74
N GLU A 416 -24.96 -7.38 -59.86
CA GLU A 416 -26.24 -8.03 -60.09
C GLU A 416 -26.52 -9.36 -59.34
N SER A 417 -27.80 -9.51 -59.02
CA SER A 417 -28.65 -10.69 -59.28
C SER A 417 -29.07 -11.59 -58.11
N LYS A 418 -30.38 -11.91 -58.20
CA LYS A 418 -31.15 -13.03 -57.62
C LYS A 418 -31.82 -12.84 -56.26
N ILE A 419 -33.05 -12.30 -56.36
CA ILE A 419 -34.32 -12.95 -55.96
C ILE A 419 -34.20 -14.08 -54.93
N ALA A 420 -34.71 -13.86 -53.71
CA ALA A 420 -35.72 -14.73 -53.10
C ALA A 420 -36.38 -14.04 -51.89
N SER A 421 -37.70 -14.04 -51.93
CA SER A 421 -38.67 -13.58 -50.94
C SER A 421 -38.65 -14.38 -49.63
N SER A 422 -38.94 -13.71 -48.50
CA SER A 422 -39.99 -14.17 -47.55
C SER A 422 -40.24 -13.15 -46.42
N THR A 423 -41.37 -12.45 -46.55
CA THR A 423 -42.42 -12.22 -45.54
C THR A 423 -42.07 -12.09 -44.05
N SER A 424 -42.30 -10.86 -43.55
CA SER A 424 -43.02 -10.42 -42.33
C SER A 424 -43.30 -11.40 -41.19
N SER A 425 -43.07 -10.94 -39.95
CA SER A 425 -44.17 -10.66 -38.99
C SER A 425 -43.66 -9.95 -37.72
N VAL A 426 -44.29 -8.82 -37.43
CA VAL A 426 -44.23 -8.03 -36.19
C VAL A 426 -44.96 -8.77 -35.07
N MET A 427 -44.40 -8.81 -33.86
CA MET A 427 -45.18 -8.81 -32.62
C MET A 427 -44.43 -8.06 -31.52
N LEU A 428 -45.10 -7.03 -31.01
CA LEU A 428 -44.76 -6.19 -29.87
C LEU A 428 -45.54 -6.74 -28.68
N GLU A 429 -44.92 -6.99 -27.52
CA GLU A 429 -45.63 -7.03 -26.24
C GLU A 429 -44.69 -6.84 -25.02
N VAL A 430 -44.79 -5.64 -24.44
CA VAL A 430 -44.99 -5.28 -23.01
C VAL A 430 -44.00 -5.75 -21.92
N LEU A 431 -43.48 -4.74 -21.21
CA LEU A 431 -42.76 -4.74 -19.93
C LEU A 431 -43.45 -5.49 -18.78
N VAL A 432 -42.66 -6.21 -17.98
CA VAL A 432 -42.92 -6.41 -16.54
C VAL A 432 -41.61 -6.33 -15.75
N ALA A 433 -41.57 -5.41 -14.79
CA ALA A 433 -40.54 -5.27 -13.78
C ALA A 433 -40.59 -6.40 -12.76
N SER A 434 -39.43 -6.91 -12.32
CA SER A 434 -39.33 -7.66 -11.07
C SER A 434 -37.94 -7.54 -10.46
N ALA A 435 -37.88 -6.89 -9.31
CA ALA A 435 -36.77 -6.96 -8.37
C ALA A 435 -36.62 -8.39 -7.82
N MET A 436 -35.40 -8.90 -7.69
CA MET A 436 -35.10 -10.00 -6.77
C MET A 436 -33.77 -9.77 -6.05
N VAL A 437 -33.90 -9.83 -4.73
CA VAL A 437 -32.86 -9.94 -3.71
C VAL A 437 -32.18 -11.31 -3.84
N ALA A 438 -30.86 -11.35 -3.93
CA ALA A 438 -30.08 -12.58 -3.81
C ALA A 438 -29.32 -12.59 -2.48
N ALA A 439 -29.87 -13.32 -1.50
CA ALA A 439 -29.15 -13.76 -0.31
C ALA A 439 -28.41 -15.06 -0.65
N VAL A 440 -27.08 -15.06 -0.56
CA VAL A 440 -26.28 -16.29 -0.69
C VAL A 440 -25.89 -16.75 0.71
N ALA A 441 -26.50 -17.85 1.15
CA ALA A 441 -26.09 -18.61 2.32
C ALA A 441 -25.02 -19.63 1.91
N PHE A 442 -23.86 -19.59 2.56
CA PHE A 442 -22.87 -20.67 2.51
C PHE A 442 -23.07 -21.61 3.70
N VAL A 443 -23.34 -22.88 3.41
CA VAL A 443 -23.38 -23.99 4.39
C VAL A 443 -22.41 -25.08 3.93
N VAL A 444 -21.33 -25.18 4.71
CA VAL A 444 -20.67 -26.40 5.24
C VAL A 444 -19.94 -27.33 4.26
N VAL A 445 -18.64 -27.57 4.51
CA VAL A 445 -18.17 -28.89 5.00
C VAL A 445 -17.01 -28.72 6.00
N ARG A 446 -17.32 -29.03 7.26
CA ARG A 446 -16.37 -29.33 8.34
C ARG A 446 -16.08 -30.84 8.25
N ARG A 447 -14.82 -31.25 8.08
CA ARG A 447 -14.40 -32.64 8.30
C ARG A 447 -13.35 -32.67 9.42
N MET A 448 -13.78 -33.16 10.58
CA MET A 448 -12.92 -33.64 11.66
C MET A 448 -13.34 -35.06 12.02
N ALA A 449 -12.36 -35.96 11.98
CA ALA A 449 -12.22 -37.20 12.75
C ALA A 449 -10.79 -37.67 12.44
N GLY A 450 -9.87 -37.97 13.36
CA GLY A 450 -9.93 -38.22 14.80
C GLY A 450 -8.95 -39.36 15.13
N GLU A 451 -8.17 -39.20 16.20
CA GLU A 451 -7.27 -40.16 16.91
C GLU A 451 -5.92 -40.51 16.23
N VAL A 452 -4.70 -40.32 16.80
CA VAL A 452 -4.06 -40.36 18.14
C VAL A 452 -3.17 -41.62 18.35
N HIS A 453 -1.85 -41.38 18.34
CA HIS A 453 -0.70 -42.06 19.02
C HIS A 453 -0.18 -43.45 18.58
N PRO A 454 1.07 -43.85 18.94
CA PRO A 454 2.32 -43.11 19.22
C PRO A 454 3.60 -43.74 18.55
N ALA A 455 4.77 -43.19 18.89
CA ALA A 455 6.14 -43.53 18.46
C ALA A 455 6.64 -44.96 18.77
N SER A 456 7.57 -45.49 17.96
CA SER A 456 8.83 -46.15 18.39
C SER A 456 9.66 -46.68 17.20
N GLU A 457 10.97 -46.42 17.27
CA GLU A 457 12.11 -47.28 16.88
C GLU A 457 12.56 -47.52 15.42
N LEU A 458 13.81 -47.07 15.20
CA LEU A 458 15.00 -47.82 14.72
C LEU A 458 14.92 -48.63 13.42
N ASP A 459 15.67 -48.18 12.41
CA ASP A 459 16.92 -48.79 11.91
C ASP A 459 17.34 -48.00 10.65
N ASP A 460 18.48 -47.30 10.66
CA ASP A 460 19.81 -47.80 10.28
C ASP A 460 19.87 -48.26 8.80
N VAL A 461 20.79 -47.66 8.02
CA VAL A 461 21.58 -48.23 6.90
C VAL A 461 22.10 -47.12 5.98
N TYR A 462 23.42 -46.87 6.11
CA TYR A 462 24.46 -46.66 5.08
C TYR A 462 24.18 -45.67 3.91
N VAL A 463 24.92 -44.56 3.73
CA VAL A 463 26.37 -44.33 3.47
C VAL A 463 26.61 -43.86 2.02
N THR A 464 27.05 -42.59 1.96
CA THR A 464 28.11 -41.96 1.14
C THR A 464 27.98 -41.71 -0.37
N LEU A 465 28.31 -40.44 -0.65
CA LEU A 465 29.34 -39.90 -1.57
C LEU A 465 29.04 -39.82 -3.06
N LEU A 466 29.19 -38.60 -3.56
CA LEU A 466 29.76 -38.10 -4.82
C LEU A 466 29.61 -36.56 -4.70
N ASP A 467 30.60 -35.68 -4.76
CA ASP A 467 32.06 -35.70 -4.92
C ASP A 467 32.57 -34.35 -4.34
#